data_AF-A0A528KVK6-F1
#
_entry.id   AF-A0A528KVK6-F1
#
_cell.length_a   1.000
_cell.length_b   1.000
_cell.length_c   1.000
_cell.angle_alpha   90.00
_cell.angle_beta   90.00
_cell.angle_gamma   90.00
#
_symmetry.space_group_name_H-M   'P 1'
#
loop_
_entity.id
_entity.type
_entity.pdbx_description
1 polymer ?
#
loop_
_entity_poly.entity_id
_entity_poly.type
_entity_poly.pdbx_seq_one_letter_code
_entity_poly.pdbx_strand_id
1 'polypeptide(L)'
;MAVSFALQRAQAIAAKQSGGASVVLQFNKASDMPIFHFHVDNGEFNPDDEGVDLPDLDAARQEAVRAAGEMINDSKQSFWEHMTPWIMNVTDDQNRLLFTLQFAAKVPSGQALYIPREGEAKNPLAEASG
;
A
#
# COMPACT_ATOMS: atom_id res chain seq x y z
N MET A 1 -17.75 5.24 13.50
CA MET A 1 -17.33 6.48 12.80
C MET A 1 -15.82 6.67 12.96
N ALA A 2 -14.99 5.88 12.26
CA ALA A 2 -13.53 5.94 12.38
C ALA A 2 -12.80 5.67 11.05
N VAL A 3 -13.48 5.82 9.91
CA VAL A 3 -12.90 5.55 8.57
C VAL A 3 -12.44 6.85 7.88
N SER A 4 -12.67 8.02 8.49
CA SER A 4 -12.48 9.31 7.82
C SER A 4 -11.06 9.91 7.92
N PHE A 5 -10.15 9.39 8.73
CA PHE A 5 -8.85 10.07 8.95
C PHE A 5 -7.69 9.56 8.10
N ALA A 6 -7.75 8.33 7.58
CA ALA A 6 -6.66 7.74 6.80
C ALA A 6 -6.64 8.28 5.35
N LEU A 7 -7.79 8.29 4.67
CA LEU A 7 -7.93 8.87 3.32
C LEU A 7 -7.65 10.38 3.33
N GLN A 8 -8.12 11.07 4.37
CA GLN A 8 -7.95 12.51 4.55
C GLN A 8 -6.50 12.91 4.91
N ARG A 9 -5.63 11.96 5.29
CA ARG A 9 -4.21 12.21 5.57
C ARG A 9 -3.29 11.97 4.37
N ALA A 10 -3.64 11.06 3.46
CA ALA A 10 -2.92 10.91 2.19
C ALA A 10 -2.93 12.23 1.38
N GLN A 11 -4.06 12.94 1.41
CA GLN A 11 -4.22 14.25 0.77
C GLN A 11 -3.39 15.38 1.42
N ALA A 12 -3.01 15.25 2.69
CA ALA A 12 -2.31 16.32 3.43
C ALA A 12 -0.79 16.39 3.14
N ILE A 13 -0.21 15.38 2.49
CA ILE A 13 1.23 15.32 2.18
C ILE A 13 1.58 16.22 0.99
N ALA A 14 0.64 16.50 0.08
CA ALA A 14 0.84 17.41 -1.05
C ALA A 14 0.87 18.90 -0.65
N ALA A 15 0.29 19.27 0.49
CA ALA A 15 0.06 20.68 0.85
C ALA A 15 1.19 21.36 1.65
N LYS A 16 2.25 20.63 2.07
CA LYS A 16 3.30 21.20 2.94
C LYS A 16 4.54 21.76 2.25
N GLN A 17 4.61 21.75 0.91
CA GLN A 17 5.68 22.41 0.15
C GLN A 17 5.23 23.75 -0.45
N SER A 18 4.93 24.74 0.38
CA SER A 18 4.75 26.12 -0.11
C SER A 18 4.96 27.12 1.03
N GLY A 19 6.22 27.45 1.27
CA GLY A 19 6.65 28.52 2.17
C GLY A 19 7.66 29.43 1.48
N GLY A 20 7.17 30.39 0.69
CA GLY A 20 7.77 31.71 0.44
C GLY A 20 9.13 31.82 -0.26
N ALA A 21 9.12 32.08 -1.57
CA ALA A 21 9.81 33.22 -2.20
C ALA A 21 9.42 33.29 -3.69
N SER A 22 9.02 34.49 -4.14
CA SER A 22 8.62 34.80 -5.51
C SER A 22 9.80 34.63 -6.48
N VAL A 23 9.69 33.66 -7.40
CA VAL A 23 10.32 33.73 -8.72
C VAL A 23 9.27 33.33 -9.73
N VAL A 24 8.99 34.26 -10.63
CA VAL A 24 8.08 34.14 -11.76
C VAL A 24 8.67 33.11 -12.73
N LEU A 25 8.30 31.84 -12.56
CA LEU A 25 8.36 30.85 -13.64
C LEU A 25 6.93 30.37 -13.85
N GLN A 26 6.32 30.86 -14.92
CA GLN A 26 5.21 30.19 -15.59
C GLN A 26 5.65 28.76 -15.91
N PHE A 27 5.44 27.83 -14.97
CA PHE A 27 5.41 26.42 -15.28
C PHE A 27 4.03 26.16 -15.88
N ASN A 28 4.05 25.93 -17.19
CA ASN A 28 2.92 25.44 -17.97
C ASN A 28 2.14 24.39 -17.16
N LYS A 29 0.80 24.47 -17.19
CA LYS A 29 -0.12 23.58 -16.49
C LYS A 29 0.42 22.15 -16.37
N ALA A 30 0.69 21.70 -15.14
CA ALA A 30 0.84 20.29 -14.82
C ALA A 30 -0.54 19.62 -14.95
N SER A 31 -0.93 19.30 -16.18
CA SER A 31 -2.21 18.65 -16.51
C SER A 31 -2.04 17.16 -16.83
N ASP A 32 -0.97 16.51 -16.40
CA ASP A 32 -0.65 15.14 -16.84
C ASP A 32 -0.14 14.23 -15.71
N MET A 33 -0.50 14.51 -14.47
CA MET A 33 -0.32 13.52 -13.39
C MET A 33 -1.57 12.63 -13.38
N PRO A 34 -1.43 11.30 -13.59
CA PRO A 34 -2.57 10.39 -13.53
C PRO A 34 -3.18 10.35 -12.14
N ILE A 35 -4.51 10.23 -12.09
CA ILE A 35 -5.28 10.01 -10.87
C ILE A 35 -5.34 8.50 -10.61
N PHE A 36 -5.03 8.10 -9.38
CA PHE A 36 -5.18 6.73 -8.90
C PHE A 36 -6.18 6.67 -7.76
N HIS A 37 -7.09 5.70 -7.79
CA HIS A 37 -8.06 5.45 -6.72
C HIS A 37 -7.68 4.22 -5.90
N PHE A 38 -7.82 4.29 -4.58
CA PHE A 38 -7.39 3.25 -3.64
C PHE A 38 -8.58 2.67 -2.85
N HIS A 39 -9.38 1.82 -3.49
CA HIS A 39 -10.58 1.24 -2.87
C HIS A 39 -10.21 0.15 -1.86
N VAL A 40 -10.73 0.21 -0.65
CA VAL A 40 -10.40 -0.72 0.44
C VAL A 40 -11.59 -1.60 0.79
N ASP A 41 -11.35 -2.90 0.91
CA ASP A 41 -12.28 -3.88 1.48
C ASP A 41 -11.62 -4.55 2.69
N ASN A 42 -12.19 -4.31 3.87
CA ASN A 42 -11.72 -4.88 5.14
C ASN A 42 -12.84 -5.63 5.88
N GLY A 43 -13.77 -6.22 5.12
CA GLY A 43 -15.04 -6.75 5.63
C GLY A 43 -16.22 -5.79 5.39
N GLU A 44 -15.93 -4.54 5.06
CA GLU A 44 -16.85 -3.55 4.51
C GLU A 44 -16.16 -2.88 3.31
N PHE A 45 -16.88 -2.74 2.20
CA PHE A 45 -16.36 -2.09 1.00
C PHE A 45 -16.39 -0.57 1.15
N ASN A 46 -15.21 0.06 1.11
CA ASN A 46 -15.01 1.50 1.22
C ASN A 46 -14.43 2.03 -0.11
N PRO A 47 -15.26 2.59 -1.01
CA PRO A 47 -14.78 3.16 -2.27
C PRO A 47 -14.04 4.48 -2.04
N ASP A 48 -12.98 4.70 -2.83
CA ASP A 48 -12.29 5.99 -2.98
C ASP A 48 -12.74 6.68 -4.27
N ASP A 49 -13.61 7.69 -4.16
CA ASP A 49 -14.14 8.45 -5.29
C ASP A 49 -13.27 9.65 -5.67
N GLU A 50 -12.34 10.06 -4.80
CA GLU A 50 -11.52 11.26 -4.99
C GLU A 50 -10.21 10.93 -5.69
N GLY A 51 -9.56 9.84 -5.29
CA GLY A 51 -8.26 9.44 -5.80
C GLY A 51 -7.13 10.41 -5.41
N VAL A 52 -5.93 10.14 -5.93
CA VAL A 52 -4.72 10.92 -5.66
C VAL A 52 -3.93 11.12 -6.96
N ASP A 53 -3.52 12.36 -7.22
CA ASP A 53 -2.60 12.71 -8.30
C ASP A 53 -1.19 12.20 -7.95
N LEU A 54 -0.68 11.23 -8.71
CA LEU A 54 0.67 10.69 -8.54
C LEU A 54 1.43 10.70 -9.87
N PRO A 55 2.77 10.83 -9.85
CA PRO A 55 3.55 11.01 -11.07
C PRO A 55 3.51 9.79 -11.99
N ASP A 56 3.43 8.58 -11.41
CA ASP A 56 3.44 7.32 -12.14
C ASP A 56 2.93 6.15 -11.29
N LEU A 57 2.89 4.98 -11.91
CA LEU A 57 2.46 3.72 -11.27
C LEU A 57 3.39 3.27 -10.14
N ASP A 58 4.67 3.63 -10.16
CA ASP A 58 5.59 3.24 -9.08
C ASP A 58 5.28 4.04 -7.81
N ALA A 59 5.04 5.35 -7.94
CA ALA A 59 4.55 6.19 -6.86
C ALA A 59 3.22 5.66 -6.29
N ALA A 60 2.29 5.22 -7.15
CA ALA A 60 1.05 4.59 -6.71
C ALA A 60 1.28 3.31 -5.90
N ARG A 61 2.25 2.47 -6.27
CA ARG A 61 2.60 1.26 -5.49
C ARG A 61 3.19 1.60 -4.12
N GLN A 62 4.11 2.55 -4.07
CA GLN A 62 4.72 3.00 -2.82
C GLN A 62 3.66 3.57 -1.87
N GLU A 63 2.77 4.41 -2.41
CA GLU A 63 1.67 5.00 -1.66
C GLU A 63 0.67 3.95 -1.17
N ALA A 64 0.30 2.97 -2.01
CA ALA A 64 -0.59 1.88 -1.63
C ALA A 64 -0.04 1.07 -0.43
N VAL A 65 1.26 0.74 -0.45
CA VAL A 65 1.90 0.00 0.64
C VAL A 65 1.97 0.84 1.92
N ARG A 66 2.30 2.13 1.80
CA ARG A 66 2.32 3.07 2.94
C ARG A 66 0.94 3.17 3.60
N ALA A 67 -0.09 3.45 2.81
CA ALA A 67 -1.46 3.59 3.27
C ALA A 67 -2.01 2.29 3.88
N ALA A 68 -1.75 1.14 3.25
CA ALA A 68 -2.12 -0.16 3.79
C ALA A 68 -1.49 -0.41 5.18
N GLY A 69 -0.22 -0.07 5.35
CA GLY A 69 0.47 -0.19 6.63
C GLY A 69 -0.17 0.66 7.74
N GLU A 70 -0.55 1.90 7.43
CA GLU A 70 -1.24 2.80 8.38
C GLU A 70 -2.63 2.25 8.75
N MET A 71 -3.44 1.85 7.77
CA MET A 71 -4.79 1.34 8.00
C MET A 71 -4.81 0.02 8.77
N ILE A 72 -3.89 -0.90 8.47
CA ILE A 72 -3.74 -2.16 9.21
C ILE A 72 -3.27 -1.88 10.64
N ASN A 73 -2.32 -0.95 10.82
CA ASN A 73 -1.85 -0.56 12.15
C ASN A 73 -2.94 0.15 12.98
N ASP A 74 -3.89 0.84 12.37
CA ASP A 74 -5.01 1.46 13.09
C ASP A 74 -6.10 0.44 13.47
N SER A 75 -6.25 -0.64 12.69
CA SER A 75 -7.28 -1.67 12.85
C SER A 75 -6.83 -2.91 13.63
N LYS A 76 -5.63 -2.90 14.24
CA LYS A 76 -4.91 -4.02 14.90
C LYS A 76 -5.73 -5.25 15.31
N GLN A 77 -6.78 -5.03 16.10
CA GLN A 77 -7.58 -6.11 16.66
C GLN A 77 -8.56 -6.72 15.65
N SER A 78 -9.24 -5.91 14.82
CA SER A 78 -10.20 -6.41 13.83
C SER A 78 -9.53 -7.20 12.71
N PHE A 79 -8.25 -6.94 12.42
CA PHE A 79 -7.45 -7.69 11.45
C PHE A 79 -7.30 -9.18 11.81
N TRP A 80 -7.34 -9.54 13.10
CA TRP A 80 -7.30 -10.92 13.57
C TRP A 80 -8.69 -11.54 13.73
N GLU A 81 -9.70 -10.72 14.00
CA GLU A 81 -11.08 -11.17 14.27
C GLU A 81 -11.85 -11.50 13.00
N HIS A 82 -11.59 -10.78 11.90
CA HIS A 82 -12.20 -11.05 10.61
C HIS A 82 -11.30 -12.00 9.81
N MET A 83 -11.82 -13.19 9.50
CA MET A 83 -11.15 -14.15 8.60
C MET A 83 -11.11 -13.68 7.13
N THR A 84 -11.70 -12.51 6.84
CA THR A 84 -11.68 -11.88 5.53
C THR A 84 -10.34 -11.15 5.34
N PRO A 85 -9.63 -11.40 4.23
CA PRO A 85 -8.43 -10.63 3.90
C PRO A 85 -8.73 -9.14 3.81
N TRP A 86 -7.81 -8.32 4.28
CA TRP A 86 -7.80 -6.89 3.96
C TRP A 86 -7.31 -6.73 2.52
N ILE A 87 -8.08 -6.05 1.68
CA ILE A 87 -7.84 -5.90 0.25
C ILE A 87 -7.83 -4.41 -0.09
N MET A 88 -6.89 -3.98 -0.92
CA MET A 88 -6.90 -2.67 -1.57
C MET A 88 -6.79 -2.87 -3.08
N ASN A 89 -7.78 -2.37 -3.81
CA ASN A 89 -7.80 -2.36 -5.27
C ASN A 89 -7.41 -0.96 -5.75
N VAL A 90 -6.33 -0.89 -6.52
CA VAL A 90 -5.87 0.37 -7.09
C VAL A 90 -6.27 0.44 -8.56
N THR A 91 -7.02 1.48 -8.91
CA THR A 91 -7.53 1.72 -10.27
C THR A 91 -7.02 3.04 -10.83
N ASP A 92 -7.11 3.20 -12.15
CA ASP A 92 -6.98 4.50 -12.80
C ASP A 92 -8.32 5.27 -12.83
N ASP A 93 -8.30 6.47 -13.41
CA ASP A 93 -9.46 7.34 -13.63
C ASP A 93 -10.61 6.71 -14.43
N GLN A 94 -10.34 5.62 -15.15
CA GLN A 94 -11.29 4.85 -15.94
C GLN A 94 -11.76 3.58 -15.21
N ASN A 95 -11.47 3.47 -13.91
CA ASN A 95 -11.76 2.30 -13.07
C ASN A 95 -11.10 1.00 -13.57
N ARG A 96 -10.03 1.08 -14.36
CA ARG A 96 -9.28 -0.13 -14.75
C ARG A 96 -8.40 -0.54 -13.59
N LEU A 97 -8.55 -1.79 -13.15
CA LEU A 97 -7.72 -2.36 -12.10
C LEU A 97 -6.26 -2.44 -12.57
N LEU A 98 -5.38 -1.77 -11.83
CA LEU A 98 -3.95 -1.74 -12.10
C LEU A 98 -3.22 -2.80 -11.27
N PHE A 99 -3.56 -2.89 -9.98
CA PHE A 99 -3.04 -3.91 -9.06
C PHE A 99 -3.89 -4.00 -7.78
N THR A 100 -3.65 -5.07 -7.03
CA THR A 100 -4.31 -5.32 -5.75
C THR A 100 -3.26 -5.63 -4.68
N LEU A 101 -3.42 -5.05 -3.49
CA LEU A 101 -2.76 -5.51 -2.28
C LEU A 101 -3.72 -6.38 -1.49
N GLN A 102 -3.22 -7.49 -0.94
CA GLN A 102 -4.00 -8.37 -0.08
C GLN A 102 -3.17 -8.78 1.14
N PHE A 103 -3.70 -8.52 2.34
CA PHE A 103 -3.08 -8.89 3.61
C PHE A 103 -4.03 -9.80 4.39
N ALA A 104 -3.50 -10.89 4.92
CA ALA A 104 -4.27 -11.83 5.72
C ALA A 104 -3.42 -12.38 6.87
N ALA A 105 -4.01 -12.41 8.06
CA ALA A 105 -3.50 -13.22 9.15
C ALA A 105 -3.97 -14.67 8.98
N LYS A 106 -3.09 -15.63 9.27
CA LYS A 106 -3.43 -17.05 9.33
C LYS A 106 -2.97 -17.61 10.66
N VAL A 107 -3.92 -18.14 11.43
CA VAL A 107 -3.61 -18.90 12.64
C VAL A 107 -3.64 -20.38 12.26
N PRO A 108 -2.52 -21.11 12.42
CA PRO A 108 -2.50 -22.54 12.16
C PRO A 108 -3.47 -23.28 13.09
N SER A 109 -4.08 -24.35 12.59
CA SER A 109 -4.79 -25.29 13.46
C SER A 109 -3.81 -26.26 14.12
N GLY A 110 -3.96 -26.49 15.42
CA GLY A 110 -3.13 -27.43 16.18
C GLY A 110 -1.68 -26.97 16.39
N GLN A 111 -0.78 -27.93 16.64
CA GLN A 111 0.66 -27.66 16.80
C GLN A 111 1.34 -27.61 15.41
N ALA A 112 1.31 -26.44 14.78
CA ALA A 112 2.09 -26.20 13.57
C ALA A 112 3.50 -25.69 13.91
N LEU A 113 4.51 -26.26 13.26
CA LEU A 113 5.90 -25.79 13.32
C LEU A 113 6.24 -25.06 12.02
N TYR A 114 6.82 -23.86 12.13
CA TYR A 114 7.42 -23.19 10.99
C TYR A 114 8.75 -23.87 10.64
N ILE A 115 8.80 -24.52 9.49
CA ILE A 115 10.03 -25.10 8.94
C ILE A 115 10.50 -24.14 7.83
N PRO A 116 11.52 -23.31 8.08
CA PRO A 116 12.09 -22.49 7.02
C PRO A 116 12.63 -23.40 5.92
N ARG A 117 12.51 -22.99 4.65
CA ARG A 117 13.27 -23.66 3.59
C ARG A 117 14.75 -23.49 3.92
N GLU A 118 15.43 -24.59 4.22
CA GLU A 118 16.89 -24.64 4.22
C GLU A 118 17.36 -24.30 2.79
N GLY A 119 17.91 -23.10 2.60
CA GLY A 119 18.54 -22.73 1.35
C GLY A 119 20.01 -23.17 1.36
N GLU A 120 20.47 -23.80 0.29
CA GLU A 120 21.87 -23.79 -0.14
C GLU A 120 22.89 -23.86 1.00
N ALA A 121 22.97 -25.00 1.69
CA ALA A 121 24.21 -25.30 2.39
C ALA A 121 25.33 -25.27 1.35
N LYS A 122 26.16 -24.21 1.37
CA LYS A 122 27.42 -24.16 0.62
C LYS A 122 28.11 -25.49 0.85
N ASN A 123 28.29 -26.26 -0.23
CA ASN A 123 28.87 -27.58 -0.19
C ASN A 123 30.21 -27.54 0.59
N PRO A 124 30.33 -28.16 1.78
CA PRO A 124 31.59 -28.16 2.52
C PRO A 124 32.71 -28.93 1.81
N LEU A 125 32.39 -29.70 0.75
CA LEU A 125 33.37 -30.53 0.04
C LEU A 125 34.20 -29.80 -1.03
N ALA A 126 34.03 -28.49 -1.25
CA ALA A 126 34.84 -27.77 -2.24
C ALA A 126 36.23 -27.33 -1.73
N GLU A 127 36.49 -27.34 -0.41
CA GLU A 127 37.75 -26.84 0.17
C GLU A 127 38.74 -27.94 0.62
N ALA A 128 38.44 -29.21 0.35
CA ALA A 128 39.32 -30.34 0.72
C ALA A 128 40.16 -30.91 -0.45
N SER A 129 40.30 -30.16 -1.55
CA SER A 129 41.26 -30.46 -2.63
C SER A 129 42.05 -29.21 -2.98
N GLY A 130 42.99 -28.86 -2.10
CA GLY A 130 44.06 -27.89 -2.31
C GLY A 130 45.36 -28.48 -1.78
#